data_AF-A0A418WE50-F1
#
_entry.id   AF-A0A418WE50-F1
#
_cell.length_a   1.000
_cell.length_b   1.000
_cell.length_c   1.000
_cell.angle_alpha   90.00
_cell.angle_beta   90.00
_cell.angle_gamma   90.00
#
_symmetry.space_group_name_H-M   'P 1'
#
loop_
_entity.id
_entity.type
_entity.pdbx_description
1 polymer ?
#
loop_
_entity_poly.entity_id
_entity_poly.type
_entity_poly.pdbx_seq_one_letter_code
_entity_poly.pdbx_strand_id
1 'polypeptide(L)'
;MRSTAAGAEMTISSGIFPKKFVKLTAILAPTQHVVAQNMFFPLFDIEPEVLMADDPRIGCDIQRPVARSVETQQTVMLHTTLLCIDETDRVFEFSFGIVVISDDDTMETFETQDPLMSRPYLPDEIRSKVMDLVLLDLVYMVRRFRPQHIIRVRKINNGPPKTDGKHNLISEVLTGMDYPVEETFVDKLGRKTWYHTLHSDDEA
;
A
#
# COMPACT_ATOMS: atom_id res chain seq x y z
N MET A 1 29.44 -48.36 -21.11
CA MET A 1 28.74 -47.78 -22.28
C MET A 1 27.75 -46.74 -21.77
N ARG A 2 28.07 -45.46 -21.97
CA ARG A 2 27.30 -44.39 -22.67
C ARG A 2 26.09 -43.85 -21.84
N SER A 3 26.07 -42.58 -21.37
CA SER A 3 26.02 -41.29 -22.13
C SER A 3 24.74 -41.25 -22.99
N THR A 4 23.85 -40.25 -23.06
CA THR A 4 23.82 -38.80 -22.76
C THR A 4 22.38 -38.32 -23.12
N ALA A 5 21.75 -37.41 -22.36
CA ALA A 5 21.54 -35.97 -22.65
C ALA A 5 20.23 -35.53 -23.36
N ALA A 6 19.93 -34.23 -23.13
CA ALA A 6 18.95 -33.31 -23.73
C ALA A 6 17.50 -33.40 -23.22
N GLY A 7 16.79 -32.33 -22.86
CA GLY A 7 16.95 -30.87 -22.94
C GLY A 7 15.54 -30.30 -22.65
N ALA A 8 15.36 -29.26 -21.85
CA ALA A 8 15.43 -27.89 -22.34
C ALA A 8 15.69 -26.92 -21.17
N GLU A 9 16.76 -26.16 -21.32
CA GLU A 9 16.92 -24.86 -20.68
C GLU A 9 15.96 -23.88 -21.39
N MET A 10 15.12 -23.19 -20.64
CA MET A 10 14.39 -22.03 -21.16
C MET A 10 15.03 -20.77 -20.59
N THR A 11 15.91 -20.20 -21.38
CA THR A 11 16.49 -18.87 -21.21
C THR A 11 15.37 -17.84 -21.35
N ILE A 12 15.05 -17.11 -20.29
CA ILE A 12 14.27 -15.87 -20.40
C ILE A 12 15.24 -14.70 -20.29
N SER A 13 15.44 -14.08 -21.45
CA SER A 13 16.20 -12.85 -21.67
C SER A 13 15.61 -11.69 -20.88
N SER A 14 16.52 -10.88 -20.36
CA SER A 14 16.35 -9.63 -19.61
C SER A 14 15.69 -8.48 -20.39
N GLY A 15 14.97 -7.63 -19.64
CA GLY A 15 14.56 -6.26 -20.01
C GLY A 15 13.03 -6.12 -19.93
N ILE A 16 12.40 -5.20 -19.18
CA ILE A 16 12.80 -3.91 -18.63
C ILE A 16 11.96 -3.72 -17.35
N PHE A 17 12.54 -3.88 -16.17
CA PHE A 17 12.01 -3.32 -14.92
C PHE A 17 13.23 -3.11 -14.02
N PRO A 18 13.45 -1.93 -13.43
CA PRO A 18 14.53 -1.75 -12.47
C PRO A 18 14.22 -2.60 -11.24
N LYS A 19 14.81 -3.81 -11.20
CA LYS A 19 15.00 -4.60 -9.98
C LYS A 19 15.82 -3.77 -9.00
N LYS A 20 15.17 -3.18 -8.00
CA LYS A 20 15.75 -2.84 -6.68
C LYS A 20 14.65 -2.42 -5.69
N PHE A 21 13.72 -3.32 -5.36
CA PHE A 21 13.10 -3.26 -4.04
C PHE A 21 14.03 -3.97 -3.07
N VAL A 22 14.97 -3.20 -2.53
CA VAL A 22 15.79 -3.65 -1.40
C VAL A 22 14.85 -3.76 -0.20
N LYS A 23 14.64 -4.99 0.25
CA LYS A 23 14.00 -5.30 1.52
C LYS A 23 14.94 -4.81 2.64
N LEU A 24 14.72 -3.60 3.15
CA LEU A 24 15.50 -3.06 4.25
C LEU A 24 15.06 -3.74 5.55
N THR A 25 15.89 -4.70 5.96
CA THR A 25 15.92 -5.24 7.32
C THR A 25 16.14 -4.08 8.28
N ALA A 26 15.25 -3.95 9.27
CA ALA A 26 15.35 -2.94 10.32
C ALA A 26 16.73 -3.02 11.02
N ILE A 27 17.58 -2.03 10.79
CA ILE A 27 18.75 -1.76 11.63
C ILE A 27 18.34 -0.65 12.58
N LEU A 28 18.24 -1.01 13.86
CA LEU A 28 18.15 -0.06 14.96
C LEU A 28 19.43 0.79 14.98
N ALA A 29 19.31 2.09 14.66
CA ALA A 29 20.26 3.11 15.07
C ALA A 29 19.48 4.36 15.52
N PRO A 30 19.86 5.01 16.64
CA PRO A 30 19.13 6.14 17.18
C PRO A 30 19.63 7.42 16.50
N THR A 31 18.94 7.87 15.46
CA THR A 31 19.18 9.20 14.89
C THR A 31 18.06 10.12 15.33
N GLN A 32 18.46 11.24 15.93
CA GLN A 32 17.58 12.27 16.46
C GLN A 32 16.67 12.82 15.35
N HIS A 33 15.49 12.26 15.15
CA HIS A 33 14.42 12.87 14.35
C HIS A 33 13.75 13.98 15.18
N VAL A 34 14.49 15.04 15.48
CA VAL A 34 13.90 16.30 15.93
C VAL A 34 13.50 17.07 14.66
N VAL A 35 12.52 16.54 13.94
CA VAL A 35 11.87 17.28 12.86
C VAL A 35 10.79 18.12 13.54
N ALA A 36 11.06 19.42 13.67
CA ALA A 36 10.08 20.38 14.16
C ALA A 36 8.87 20.34 13.21
N GLN A 37 7.66 20.24 13.78
CA GLN A 37 6.39 20.10 13.05
C GLN A 37 6.05 21.29 12.13
N ASN A 38 6.94 22.29 12.02
CA ASN A 38 6.75 23.53 11.27
C ASN A 38 7.44 23.55 9.87
N MET A 39 8.11 22.47 9.46
CA MET A 39 8.87 22.46 8.19
C MET A 39 8.10 21.89 6.99
N PHE A 40 7.02 21.14 7.25
CA PHE A 40 6.21 20.52 6.20
C PHE A 40 4.96 21.34 5.94
N PHE A 41 4.67 21.59 4.66
CA PHE A 41 3.48 22.29 4.20
C PHE A 41 2.53 21.30 3.52
N PRO A 42 1.22 21.40 3.77
CA PRO A 42 0.24 20.53 3.15
C PRO A 42 0.12 20.76 1.63
N LEU A 43 -0.10 19.69 0.88
CA LEU A 43 -0.33 19.73 -0.57
C LEU A 43 -1.78 19.31 -0.85
N PHE A 44 -2.73 20.24 -0.73
CA PHE A 44 -4.15 19.93 -0.94
C PHE A 44 -4.57 19.91 -2.41
N ASP A 45 -3.86 20.65 -3.26
CA ASP A 45 -4.28 20.93 -4.65
C ASP A 45 -3.55 20.08 -5.69
N ILE A 46 -2.66 19.17 -5.26
CA ILE A 46 -1.92 18.31 -6.19
C ILE A 46 -2.75 17.06 -6.48
N GLU A 47 -3.02 16.85 -7.77
CA GLU A 47 -3.70 15.64 -8.23
C GLU A 47 -2.85 14.39 -7.94
N PRO A 48 -3.47 13.28 -7.54
CA PRO A 48 -2.76 12.04 -7.32
C PRO A 48 -2.22 11.49 -8.65
N GLU A 49 -1.02 10.94 -8.62
CA GLU A 49 -0.50 10.16 -9.73
C GLU A 49 -1.07 8.73 -9.65
N VAL A 50 -1.74 8.29 -10.73
CA VAL A 50 -2.27 6.93 -10.84
C VAL A 50 -1.30 6.11 -11.68
N LEU A 51 -0.58 5.22 -11.02
CA LEU A 51 0.37 4.31 -11.66
C LEU A 51 -0.32 2.97 -11.89
N MET A 52 -0.59 2.67 -13.16
CA MET A 52 -1.21 1.41 -13.55
C MET A 52 -0.15 0.46 -14.08
N ALA A 53 -0.23 -0.82 -13.72
CA ALA A 53 0.50 -1.84 -14.45
C ALA A 53 -0.03 -1.92 -15.88
N ASP A 54 0.85 -2.27 -16.83
CA ASP A 54 0.47 -2.47 -18.25
C ASP A 54 -0.65 -3.52 -18.39
N ASP A 55 -0.68 -4.49 -17.47
CA ASP A 55 -1.75 -5.47 -17.34
C ASP A 55 -2.64 -5.13 -16.13
N PRO A 56 -3.93 -4.81 -16.33
CA PRO A 56 -4.84 -4.48 -15.24
C PRO A 56 -5.16 -5.67 -14.32
N ARG A 57 -4.73 -6.88 -14.68
CA ARG A 57 -4.78 -8.05 -13.80
C ARG A 57 -3.70 -8.03 -12.73
N ILE A 58 -2.64 -7.24 -12.89
CA ILE A 58 -1.53 -7.16 -11.93
C ILE A 58 -1.92 -6.26 -10.76
N GLY A 59 -2.53 -5.11 -11.01
CA GLY A 59 -2.94 -4.17 -9.97
C GLY A 59 -2.74 -2.70 -10.33
N CYS A 60 -2.85 -1.86 -9.32
CA CYS A 60 -2.59 -0.43 -9.42
C CYS A 60 -2.02 0.15 -8.13
N ASP A 61 -1.27 1.23 -8.32
CA ASP A 61 -0.78 2.10 -7.26
C ASP A 61 -1.32 3.51 -7.48
N ILE A 62 -1.65 4.18 -6.38
CA ILE A 62 -1.95 5.60 -6.34
C ILE A 62 -0.92 6.25 -5.43
N GLN A 63 -0.22 7.23 -5.98
CA GLN A 63 0.76 8.03 -5.27
C GLN A 63 0.24 9.46 -5.16
N ARG A 64 -0.12 9.86 -3.94
CA ARG A 64 -0.67 11.18 -3.66
C ARG A 64 0.33 12.00 -2.84
N PRO A 65 0.89 13.08 -3.39
CA PRO A 65 1.63 14.05 -2.59
C PRO A 65 0.70 14.66 -1.54
N VAL A 66 1.08 14.61 -0.26
CA VAL A 66 0.27 15.13 0.84
C VAL A 66 0.97 16.23 1.63
N ALA A 67 2.31 16.23 1.65
CA ALA A 67 3.07 17.31 2.26
C ALA A 67 4.44 17.46 1.59
N ARG A 68 5.04 18.65 1.69
CA ARG A 68 6.41 18.90 1.25
C ARG A 68 7.15 19.82 2.20
N SER A 69 8.43 19.55 2.39
CA SER A 69 9.37 20.44 3.08
C SER A 69 10.27 21.12 2.07
N VAL A 70 10.25 22.45 2.04
CA VAL A 70 11.15 23.25 1.19
C VAL A 70 12.57 23.28 1.77
N GLU A 71 12.70 23.14 3.09
CA GLU A 71 13.98 23.21 3.77
C GLU A 71 14.78 21.91 3.60
N THR A 72 14.11 20.76 3.77
CA THR A 72 14.73 19.44 3.65
C THR A 72 14.58 18.82 2.26
N GLN A 73 13.93 19.51 1.31
CA GLN A 73 13.66 19.00 -0.04
C GLN A 73 13.01 17.61 0.00
N GLN A 74 12.07 17.41 0.92
CA GLN A 74 11.38 16.13 1.10
C GLN A 74 9.92 16.23 0.71
N THR A 75 9.44 15.25 -0.03
CA THR A 75 8.03 15.10 -0.38
C THR A 75 7.45 13.89 0.35
N VAL A 76 6.31 14.08 1.00
CA VAL A 76 5.56 13.02 1.67
C VAL A 76 4.42 12.60 0.78
N MET A 77 4.41 11.31 0.44
CA MET A 77 3.41 10.67 -0.40
C MET A 77 2.55 9.74 0.44
N LEU A 78 1.24 9.79 0.25
CA LEU A 78 0.37 8.67 0.56
C LEU A 78 0.44 7.70 -0.61
N HIS A 79 0.89 6.48 -0.35
CA HIS A 79 0.98 5.41 -1.33
C HIS A 79 -0.10 4.37 -1.03
N THR A 80 -1.00 4.14 -1.97
CA THR A 80 -2.11 3.20 -1.82
C THR A 80 -2.03 2.17 -2.95
N THR A 81 -2.09 0.88 -2.61
CA THR A 81 -1.86 -0.23 -3.56
C THR A 81 -3.02 -1.22 -3.52
N LEU A 82 -3.42 -1.68 -4.70
CA LEU A 82 -4.29 -2.84 -4.90
C LEU A 82 -3.58 -3.82 -5.85
N LEU A 83 -3.00 -4.88 -5.31
CA LEU A 83 -2.13 -5.81 -6.05
C LEU A 83 -2.77 -7.19 -6.15
N CYS A 84 -2.81 -7.79 -7.34
CA CYS A 84 -3.25 -9.16 -7.52
C CYS A 84 -2.23 -10.13 -6.92
N ILE A 85 -2.69 -10.95 -5.99
CA ILE A 85 -1.89 -11.98 -5.33
C ILE A 85 -2.29 -13.39 -5.78
N ASP A 86 -3.45 -13.53 -6.40
CA ASP A 86 -3.89 -14.75 -7.07
C ASP A 86 -4.70 -14.38 -8.34
N GLU A 87 -4.10 -14.61 -9.51
CA GLU A 87 -4.74 -14.31 -10.80
C GLU A 87 -5.90 -15.27 -11.12
N THR A 88 -5.86 -16.50 -10.58
CA THR A 88 -6.86 -17.53 -10.89
C THR A 88 -8.19 -17.16 -10.25
N ASP A 89 -8.14 -16.84 -8.96
CA ASP A 89 -9.31 -16.47 -8.17
C ASP A 89 -9.56 -14.95 -8.20
N ARG A 90 -8.71 -14.17 -8.90
CA ARG A 90 -8.78 -12.70 -8.97
C ARG A 90 -8.81 -12.07 -7.57
N VAL A 91 -7.87 -12.50 -6.73
CA VAL A 91 -7.71 -12.02 -5.35
C VAL A 91 -6.70 -10.89 -5.33
N PHE A 92 -7.12 -9.74 -4.81
CA PHE A 92 -6.30 -8.55 -4.69
C PHE A 92 -6.02 -8.21 -3.24
N GLU A 93 -4.77 -7.91 -2.89
CA GLU A 93 -4.40 -7.34 -1.60
C GLU A 93 -4.47 -5.82 -1.66
N PHE A 94 -5.26 -5.23 -0.77
CA PHE A 94 -5.27 -3.79 -0.56
C PHE A 94 -4.34 -3.40 0.59
N SER A 95 -3.46 -2.43 0.36
CA SER A 95 -2.58 -1.87 1.38
C SER A 95 -2.31 -0.37 1.15
N PHE A 96 -1.83 0.34 2.16
CA PHE A 96 -1.42 1.74 2.02
C PHE A 96 -0.28 2.09 2.96
N GLY A 97 0.56 3.05 2.62
CA GLY A 97 1.72 3.49 3.39
C GLY A 97 1.99 4.97 3.20
N ILE A 98 2.86 5.53 4.04
CA ILE A 98 3.38 6.89 3.90
C ILE A 98 4.82 6.75 3.45
N VAL A 99 5.14 7.31 2.28
CA VAL A 99 6.50 7.33 1.73
C VAL A 99 7.03 8.74 1.91
N VAL A 100 8.23 8.88 2.47
CA VAL A 100 8.96 10.15 2.53
C VAL A 100 10.10 10.05 1.54
N ILE A 101 10.06 10.88 0.51
CA ILE A 101 11.00 10.91 -0.61
C ILE A 101 11.94 12.10 -0.42
N SER A 102 13.25 11.89 -0.56
CA SER A 102 14.22 12.99 -0.71
C SER A 102 14.26 13.39 -2.18
N ASP A 103 13.85 14.62 -2.52
CA ASP A 103 13.82 15.11 -3.90
C ASP A 103 15.24 15.32 -4.46
N ASP A 104 16.23 15.49 -3.59
CA ASP A 104 17.63 15.80 -3.90
C ASP A 104 18.63 14.69 -3.50
N ASP A 105 18.13 13.52 -3.09
CA ASP A 105 18.92 12.37 -2.60
C ASP A 105 19.84 12.67 -1.40
N THR A 106 19.63 13.77 -0.67
CA THR A 106 20.46 14.10 0.52
C THR A 106 20.06 13.31 1.77
N MET A 107 18.81 12.82 1.83
CA MET A 107 18.29 11.97 2.90
C MET A 107 17.82 10.63 2.36
N GLU A 108 17.73 9.63 3.24
CA GLU A 108 17.18 8.32 2.88
C GLU A 108 15.66 8.43 2.64
N THR A 109 15.23 7.97 1.47
CA THR A 109 13.82 7.72 1.17
C THR A 109 13.34 6.49 1.92
N PHE A 110 12.22 6.58 2.63
CA PHE A 110 11.67 5.46 3.40
C PHE A 110 10.14 5.40 3.33
N GLU A 111 9.59 4.20 3.59
CA GLU A 111 8.17 3.96 3.72
C GLU A 111 7.82 3.54 5.15
N THR A 112 6.72 4.04 5.69
CA THR A 112 6.21 3.64 7.01
C THR A 112 4.68 3.63 7.08
N GLN A 113 4.15 2.78 7.95
CA GLN A 113 2.75 2.83 8.40
C GLN A 113 2.65 3.22 9.89
N ASP A 114 3.80 3.38 10.56
CA ASP A 114 3.86 3.72 11.97
C ASP A 114 3.51 5.21 12.16
N PRO A 115 2.44 5.52 12.91
CA PRO A 115 2.09 6.90 13.23
C PRO A 115 3.24 7.66 13.90
N LEU A 116 4.06 7.02 14.74
CA LEU A 116 5.15 7.68 15.44
C LEU A 116 6.28 8.08 14.48
N MET A 117 6.57 7.24 13.48
CA MET A 117 7.57 7.54 12.46
C MET A 117 7.08 8.57 11.45
N SER A 118 5.82 8.50 11.04
CA SER A 118 5.26 9.40 10.02
C SER A 118 4.87 10.78 10.55
N ARG A 119 4.50 10.88 11.83
CA ARG A 119 4.00 12.12 12.44
C ARG A 119 4.91 13.34 12.19
N PRO A 120 6.24 13.27 12.33
CA PRO A 120 7.09 14.45 12.14
C PRO A 120 7.06 15.03 10.72
N TYR A 121 6.70 14.22 9.72
CA TYR A 121 6.68 14.59 8.31
C TYR A 121 5.29 15.06 7.83
N LEU A 122 4.24 14.75 8.60
CA LEU A 122 2.87 15.13 8.26
C LEU A 122 2.40 16.33 9.08
N PRO A 123 1.92 17.43 8.48
CA PRO A 123 1.21 18.51 9.17
C PRO A 123 -0.09 18.01 9.82
N ASP A 124 -0.57 18.64 10.90
CA ASP A 124 -1.78 18.20 11.62
C ASP A 124 -3.04 18.20 10.73
N GLU A 125 -3.10 19.15 9.80
CA GLU A 125 -4.16 19.28 8.81
C GLU A 125 -4.20 18.09 7.84
N ILE A 126 -3.06 17.45 7.60
CA ILE A 126 -2.96 16.24 6.76
C ILE A 126 -3.19 14.99 7.61
N ARG A 127 -2.61 14.92 8.82
CA ARG A 127 -2.75 13.75 9.72
C ARG A 127 -4.20 13.37 9.93
N SER A 128 -5.07 14.36 10.14
CA SER A 128 -6.50 14.17 10.33
C SER A 128 -7.24 13.67 9.08
N LYS A 129 -6.68 13.87 7.88
CA LYS A 129 -7.28 13.53 6.58
C LYS A 129 -6.70 12.27 5.94
N VAL A 130 -5.61 11.70 6.46
CA VAL A 130 -4.93 10.54 5.83
C VAL A 130 -5.90 9.40 5.55
N MET A 131 -6.75 9.04 6.52
CA MET A 131 -7.70 7.95 6.30
C MET A 131 -8.76 8.30 5.25
N ASP A 132 -9.26 9.54 5.22
CA ASP A 132 -10.21 9.97 4.19
C ASP A 132 -9.62 9.85 2.79
N LEU A 133 -8.35 10.23 2.63
CA LEU A 133 -7.61 10.09 1.37
C LEU A 133 -7.41 8.61 0.98
N VAL A 134 -7.05 7.74 1.95
CA VAL A 134 -6.94 6.29 1.72
C VAL A 134 -8.26 5.70 1.25
N LEU A 135 -9.38 6.09 1.86
CA LEU A 135 -10.71 5.60 1.50
C LEU A 135 -11.13 6.11 0.12
N LEU A 136 -10.80 7.36 -0.22
CA LEU A 136 -11.03 7.91 -1.56
C LEU A 136 -10.27 7.12 -2.63
N ASP A 137 -8.99 6.86 -2.38
CA ASP A 137 -8.13 6.09 -3.29
C ASP A 137 -8.66 4.64 -3.43
N LEU A 138 -9.07 4.01 -2.33
CA LEU A 138 -9.69 2.67 -2.36
C LEU A 138 -10.94 2.66 -3.25
N VAL A 139 -11.86 3.60 -3.06
CA VAL A 139 -13.10 3.68 -3.86
C VAL A 139 -12.77 3.81 -5.34
N TYR A 140 -11.79 4.65 -5.69
CA TYR A 140 -11.33 4.81 -7.05
C TYR A 140 -10.80 3.49 -7.63
N MET A 141 -9.88 2.81 -6.93
CA MET A 141 -9.31 1.55 -7.38
C MET A 141 -10.38 0.46 -7.54
N VAL A 142 -11.22 0.25 -6.54
CA VAL A 142 -12.23 -0.81 -6.56
C VAL A 142 -13.26 -0.58 -7.68
N ARG A 143 -13.71 0.67 -7.89
CA ARG A 143 -14.61 0.99 -9.01
C ARG A 143 -13.96 0.75 -10.37
N ARG A 144 -12.66 1.06 -10.49
CA ARG A 144 -11.92 0.96 -11.75
C ARG A 144 -11.61 -0.48 -12.14
N PHE A 145 -11.25 -1.32 -11.16
CA PHE A 145 -10.76 -2.68 -11.37
C PHE A 145 -11.80 -3.77 -11.15
N ARG A 146 -12.79 -3.51 -10.28
CA ARG A 146 -13.81 -4.48 -9.87
C ARG A 146 -13.20 -5.86 -9.58
N PRO A 147 -12.29 -5.94 -8.59
CA PRO A 147 -11.71 -7.23 -8.17
C PRO A 147 -12.83 -8.17 -7.73
N GLN A 148 -12.66 -9.49 -7.88
CA GLN A 148 -13.67 -10.42 -7.35
C GLN A 148 -13.54 -10.52 -5.83
N HIS A 149 -12.29 -10.55 -5.36
CA HIS A 149 -11.98 -10.61 -3.94
C HIS A 149 -10.93 -9.58 -3.55
N ILE A 150 -11.11 -9.00 -2.37
CA ILE A 150 -10.16 -8.06 -1.77
C ILE A 150 -9.75 -8.62 -0.41
N ILE A 151 -8.46 -8.89 -0.26
CA ILE A 151 -7.88 -9.23 1.04
C ILE A 151 -7.22 -8.03 1.65
N ARG A 152 -7.26 -7.97 2.98
CA ARG A 152 -6.53 -6.99 3.76
C ARG A 152 -5.86 -7.68 4.91
N VAL A 153 -4.59 -7.36 5.11
CA VAL A 153 -3.78 -8.01 6.13
C VAL A 153 -3.33 -7.00 7.17
N ARG A 154 -3.46 -7.36 8.44
CA ARG A 154 -2.91 -6.58 9.54
C ARG A 154 -1.39 -6.72 9.54
N LYS A 155 -0.65 -5.62 9.35
CA LYS A 155 0.82 -5.68 9.35
C LYS A 155 1.44 -5.94 10.74
N ILE A 156 0.72 -5.67 11.82
CA ILE A 156 1.19 -5.91 13.20
C ILE A 156 0.58 -7.20 13.78
N ASN A 157 1.44 -8.13 14.17
CA ASN A 157 1.05 -9.35 14.89
C ASN A 157 0.50 -9.00 16.28
N ASN A 158 -0.63 -9.60 16.67
CA ASN A 158 -1.18 -9.54 18.04
C ASN A 158 -1.32 -8.14 18.66
N GLY A 159 -1.50 -7.09 17.86
CA GLY A 159 -1.73 -5.76 18.43
C GLY A 159 -3.06 -5.69 19.22
N PRO A 160 -3.28 -4.64 20.02
CA PRO A 160 -4.53 -4.46 20.75
C PRO A 160 -5.71 -4.16 19.81
N PRO A 161 -6.97 -4.53 20.16
CA PRO A 161 -8.15 -4.34 19.29
C PRO A 161 -8.35 -2.91 18.79
N LYS A 162 -7.90 -1.90 19.55
CA LYS A 162 -7.94 -0.48 19.16
C LYS A 162 -7.18 -0.17 17.86
N THR A 163 -6.27 -1.04 17.42
CA THR A 163 -5.56 -0.84 16.14
C THR A 163 -6.40 -1.26 14.93
N ASP A 164 -7.52 -1.95 15.14
CA ASP A 164 -8.40 -2.42 14.06
C ASP A 164 -9.27 -1.27 13.52
N GLY A 165 -9.25 -0.08 14.13
CA GLY A 165 -10.06 1.06 13.70
C GLY A 165 -9.90 1.43 12.22
N LYS A 166 -8.65 1.40 11.70
CA LYS A 166 -8.37 1.62 10.27
C LYS A 166 -9.01 0.53 9.39
N HIS A 167 -8.96 -0.72 9.87
CA HIS A 167 -9.55 -1.83 9.15
C HIS A 167 -11.07 -1.77 9.14
N ASN A 168 -11.71 -1.32 10.22
CA ASN A 168 -13.16 -1.14 10.29
C ASN A 168 -13.65 -0.07 9.31
N LEU A 169 -12.98 1.09 9.24
CA LEU A 169 -13.31 2.15 8.28
C LEU A 169 -13.25 1.65 6.82
N ILE A 170 -12.18 0.93 6.49
CA ILE A 170 -12.04 0.34 5.16
C ILE A 170 -13.10 -0.74 4.92
N SER A 171 -13.44 -1.57 5.92
CA SER A 171 -14.51 -2.58 5.80
C SER A 171 -15.85 -1.94 5.51
N GLU A 172 -16.16 -0.84 6.19
CA GLU A 172 -17.42 -0.11 6.03
C GLU A 172 -17.54 0.44 4.61
N VAL A 173 -16.48 1.07 4.09
CA VAL A 173 -16.45 1.56 2.70
C VAL A 173 -16.59 0.42 1.70
N LEU A 174 -15.86 -0.69 1.88
CA LEU A 174 -15.96 -1.86 1.00
C LEU A 174 -17.37 -2.48 1.04
N THR A 175 -17.98 -2.59 2.23
CA THR A 175 -19.34 -3.11 2.37
C THR A 175 -20.34 -2.21 1.62
N GLY A 176 -20.18 -0.88 1.69
CA GLY A 176 -20.97 0.07 0.91
C GLY A 176 -20.68 0.06 -0.60
N MET A 177 -19.69 -0.74 -1.05
CA MET A 177 -19.37 -0.99 -2.45
C MET A 177 -19.67 -2.44 -2.86
N ASP A 178 -20.49 -3.15 -2.08
CA ASP A 178 -20.90 -4.54 -2.29
C ASP A 178 -19.77 -5.56 -2.09
N TYR A 179 -18.78 -5.21 -1.26
CA TYR A 179 -17.70 -6.10 -0.79
C TYR A 179 -17.80 -6.34 0.73
N PRO A 180 -18.83 -7.05 1.22
CA PRO A 180 -18.90 -7.40 2.64
C PRO A 180 -17.72 -8.29 3.04
N VAL A 181 -17.41 -8.31 4.34
CA VAL A 181 -16.46 -9.27 4.89
C VAL A 181 -17.11 -10.65 4.85
N GLU A 182 -16.54 -11.57 4.07
CA GLU A 182 -16.95 -12.96 4.01
C GLU A 182 -16.27 -13.77 5.12
N GLU A 183 -14.95 -13.59 5.27
CA GLU A 183 -14.16 -14.32 6.26
C GLU A 183 -13.20 -13.40 7.02
N THR A 184 -12.97 -13.71 8.29
CA THR A 184 -11.84 -13.19 9.07
C THR A 184 -11.04 -14.34 9.63
N PHE A 185 -9.76 -14.42 9.26
CA PHE A 185 -8.87 -15.51 9.69
C PHE A 185 -7.50 -14.96 10.11
N VAL A 186 -6.67 -15.86 10.63
CA VAL A 186 -5.27 -15.56 10.97
C VAL A 186 -4.39 -16.30 9.97
N ASP A 187 -3.51 -15.57 9.29
CA ASP A 187 -2.61 -16.17 8.32
C ASP A 187 -1.48 -16.98 8.99
N LYS A 188 -0.64 -17.62 8.17
CA LYS A 188 0.50 -18.42 8.64
C LYS A 188 1.54 -17.63 9.43
N LEU A 189 1.51 -16.30 9.35
CA LEU A 189 2.41 -15.40 10.05
C LEU A 189 1.79 -14.81 11.33
N GLY A 190 0.58 -15.24 11.71
CA GLY A 190 -0.11 -14.74 12.90
C GLY A 190 -0.82 -13.40 12.68
N ARG A 191 -1.05 -12.99 11.43
CA ARG A 191 -1.70 -11.73 11.08
C ARG A 191 -3.18 -11.93 10.87
N LYS A 192 -3.98 -11.10 11.52
CA LYS A 192 -5.42 -11.02 11.26
C LYS A 192 -5.65 -10.53 9.83
N THR A 193 -6.50 -11.24 9.09
CA THR A 193 -6.80 -11.01 7.68
C THR A 193 -8.31 -10.90 7.50
N TRP A 194 -8.74 -9.97 6.67
CA TRP A 194 -10.13 -9.78 6.27
C TRP A 194 -10.26 -10.11 4.79
N TYR A 195 -11.17 -11.03 4.46
CA TYR A 195 -11.48 -11.44 3.10
C TYR A 195 -12.83 -10.85 2.70
N HIS A 196 -12.83 -10.06 1.64
CA HIS A 196 -14.02 -9.42 1.10
C HIS A 196 -14.32 -9.97 -0.28
N THR A 197 -15.61 -10.19 -0.58
CA THR A 197 -16.05 -10.74 -1.85
C THR A 197 -17.10 -9.85 -2.47
N LEU A 198 -16.96 -9.58 -3.77
CA LEU A 198 -17.98 -8.86 -4.52
C LEU A 198 -19.27 -9.68 -4.51
N HIS A 199 -20.31 -9.13 -3.89
CA HIS A 199 -21.67 -9.61 -4.07
C HIS A 199 -22.18 -9.08 -5.41
N SER A 200 -22.47 -9.98 -6.35
CA SER A 200 -23.17 -9.64 -7.59
C SER A 200 -24.68 -9.65 -7.34
N ASP A 201 -25.38 -8.60 -7.74
CA ASP A 201 -26.86 -8.51 -7.67
C ASP A 201 -27.62 -9.50 -8.61
N ASP A 202 -26.95 -10.54 -9.14
CA ASP A 202 -27.52 -11.47 -10.12
C ASP A 202 -28.48 -12.54 -9.52
N GLU A 203 -28.92 -12.37 -8.27
CA GLU A 203 -29.99 -13.17 -7.63
C GLU A 203 -31.17 -12.31 -7.15
N ALA A 204 -31.74 -11.48 -8.03
CA ALA A 204 -33.04 -10.82 -7.81
C ALA A 204 -34.02 -11.03 -8.98
#